data_AF-A0A949XYA1-F1
#
_entry.id   AF-A0A949XYA1-F1
#
_cell.length_a   1.000
_cell.length_b   1.000
_cell.length_c   1.000
_cell.angle_alpha   90.00
_cell.angle_beta   90.00
_cell.angle_gamma   90.00
#
_symmetry.space_group_name_H-M   'P 1'
#
loop_
_entity.id
_entity.type
_entity.pdbx_description
1 polymer ?
#
loop_
_entity_poly.entity_id
_entity_poly.type
_entity_poly.pdbx_seq_one_letter_code
_entity_poly.pdbx_strand_id
1 'polypeptide(L)'
;MANSIFDLSLGLQQALFDRALAQQKAIYDESLKVWSRLFAIPRVIEWSRNVEVGTTPHEVVYQEGTLRLLRYRRDSPATFAEPIVICYALVNRPYIVDLQPDRSVVRQFLARGFDVYLIDWGTPSAA
;
A
#
# COMPACT_ATOMS: atom_id res chain seq x y z
N MET A 1 50.40 24.88 36.64
CA MET A 1 49.10 24.22 36.87
C MET A 1 47.90 25.01 36.32
N ALA A 2 47.99 26.33 36.07
CA ALA A 2 46.86 27.13 35.59
C ALA A 2 46.43 26.86 34.12
N ASN A 3 47.37 26.50 33.22
CA ASN A 3 47.05 26.25 31.80
C ASN A 3 46.12 25.04 31.57
N SER A 4 46.17 24.03 32.43
CA SER A 4 45.39 22.78 32.28
C SER A 4 43.89 22.96 32.53
N ILE A 5 43.51 23.84 33.48
CA ILE A 5 42.10 24.11 33.81
C ILE A 5 41.44 24.99 32.74
N PHE A 6 42.18 25.93 32.16
CA PHE A 6 41.70 26.74 31.03
C PHE A 6 41.51 25.89 29.76
N ASP A 7 42.40 24.95 29.47
CA ASP A 7 42.26 24.01 28.34
C ASP A 7 41.06 23.06 28.50
N LEU A 8 40.81 22.56 29.72
CA LEU A 8 39.66 21.72 30.03
C LEU A 8 38.33 22.46 29.85
N SER A 9 38.27 23.75 30.22
CA SER A 9 37.09 24.60 30.02
C SER A 9 36.83 24.87 28.53
N LEU A 10 37.89 25.20 27.78
CA LEU A 10 37.80 25.47 26.34
C LEU A 10 37.40 24.21 25.54
N GLY A 11 37.96 23.05 25.90
CA GLY A 11 37.60 21.76 25.30
C GLY A 11 36.15 21.35 25.57
N LEU A 12 35.62 21.63 26.76
CA LEU A 12 34.21 21.40 27.08
C LEU A 12 33.30 22.35 26.29
N GLN A 13 33.65 23.63 26.16
CA GLN A 13 32.89 24.59 25.36
C GLN A 13 32.85 24.20 23.88
N GLN A 14 33.98 23.77 23.31
CA GLN A 14 34.04 23.28 21.93
C GLN A 14 33.19 22.03 21.73
N ALA A 15 33.28 21.05 22.63
CA ALA A 15 32.49 19.82 22.56
C ALA A 15 30.98 20.07 22.68
N LEU A 16 30.57 21.04 23.52
CA LEU A 16 29.17 21.47 23.62
C LEU A 16 28.70 22.18 22.35
N PHE A 17 29.55 23.03 21.75
CA PHE A 17 29.26 23.69 20.48
C PHE A 17 29.11 22.69 19.33
N ASP A 18 30.03 21.73 19.20
CA ASP A 18 29.99 20.70 18.16
C ASP A 18 28.73 19.82 18.30
N ARG A 19 28.34 19.49 19.53
CA ARG A 19 27.08 18.78 19.81
C ARG A 19 25.86 19.61 19.41
N ALA A 20 25.83 20.90 19.75
CA ALA A 20 24.74 21.79 19.36
C ALA A 20 24.64 21.93 17.83
N LEU A 21 25.77 22.04 17.14
CA LEU A 21 25.85 22.12 15.68
C LEU A 21 25.37 20.83 15.02
N ALA A 22 25.79 19.67 15.56
CA ALA A 22 25.35 18.36 15.09
C ALA A 22 23.84 18.16 15.29
N GLN A 23 23.30 18.57 16.44
CA GLN A 23 21.86 18.53 16.71
C GLN A 23 21.09 19.47 15.79
N GLN A 24 21.58 20.69 15.57
CA GLN A 24 20.99 21.64 14.65
C GLN A 24 20.95 21.07 13.23
N LYS A 25 22.06 20.52 12.73
CA LYS A 25 22.13 19.87 11.42
C LYS A 25 21.15 18.69 11.31
N ALA A 26 21.06 17.85 12.34
CA ALA A 26 20.11 16.73 12.35
C ALA A 26 18.66 17.20 12.25
N ILE A 27 18.30 18.25 12.99
CA ILE A 27 16.96 18.86 12.93
C ILE A 27 16.68 19.42 11.53
N TYR A 28 17.65 20.10 10.92
CA TYR A 28 17.50 20.59 9.53
C TYR A 28 17.33 19.44 8.53
N ASP A 29 18.17 18.40 8.61
CA ASP A 29 18.10 17.25 7.72
C ASP A 29 16.77 16.49 7.86
N GLU A 30 16.25 16.32 9.09
CA GLU A 30 14.93 15.74 9.33
C GLU A 30 13.80 16.64 8.81
N SER A 31 13.90 17.94 9.07
CA SER A 31 12.92 18.92 8.58
C SER A 31 12.83 18.88 7.06
N LEU A 32 13.98 18.88 6.36
CA LEU A 32 14.04 18.79 4.90
C LEU A 32 13.41 17.50 4.37
N LYS A 33 13.57 16.35 5.05
CA LYS A 33 12.92 15.08 4.69
C LYS A 33 11.41 15.11 4.91
N VAL A 34 10.93 15.73 5.98
CA VAL A 34 9.50 15.89 6.24
C VAL A 34 8.90 16.81 5.18
N TRP A 35 9.52 17.96 4.91
CA TRP A 35 9.09 18.90 3.88
C TRP A 35 9.03 18.23 2.50
N SER A 36 10.06 17.48 2.10
CA SER A 36 10.07 16.80 0.81
C SER A 36 8.94 15.76 0.67
N ARG A 37 8.60 15.04 1.74
CA ARG A 37 7.43 14.13 1.75
C ARG A 37 6.12 14.89 1.63
N LEU A 38 5.95 15.99 2.37
CA LEU A 38 4.75 16.81 2.33
C LEU A 38 4.53 17.41 0.92
N PHE A 39 5.58 17.89 0.27
CA PHE A 39 5.49 18.38 -1.11
C PHE A 39 5.16 17.29 -2.13
N ALA A 40 5.45 16.02 -1.83
CA ALA A 40 5.07 14.89 -2.68
C ALA A 40 3.60 14.44 -2.51
N ILE A 41 2.93 14.82 -1.40
CA ILE A 41 1.56 14.37 -1.10
C ILE A 41 0.56 14.66 -2.23
N PRO A 42 0.46 15.89 -2.78
CA PRO A 42 -0.51 16.17 -3.83
C PRO A 42 -0.32 15.25 -5.04
N ARG A 43 0.93 15.04 -5.45
CA ARG A 43 1.30 14.14 -6.54
C ARG A 43 0.93 12.69 -6.24
N VAL A 44 1.18 12.20 -5.01
CA VAL A 44 0.84 10.82 -4.62
C VAL A 44 -0.68 10.61 -4.58
N ILE A 45 -1.44 11.59 -4.09
CA ILE A 45 -2.91 11.53 -4.09
C ILE A 45 -3.43 11.47 -5.53
N GLU A 46 -2.94 12.35 -6.40
CA GLU A 46 -3.32 12.36 -7.82
C GLU A 46 -2.96 11.03 -8.49
N TRP A 47 -1.73 10.53 -8.28
CA TRP A 47 -1.31 9.23 -8.77
C TRP A 47 -2.24 8.10 -8.31
N SER A 48 -2.57 8.05 -7.01
CA SER A 48 -3.42 6.98 -6.44
C SER A 48 -4.83 6.92 -7.03
N ARG A 49 -5.38 8.06 -7.48
CA ARG A 49 -6.70 8.12 -8.13
C ARG A 49 -6.70 7.49 -9.51
N ASN A 50 -5.55 7.45 -10.16
CA ASN A 50 -5.38 6.96 -11.52
C ASN A 50 -4.78 5.55 -11.57
N VAL A 51 -4.60 4.88 -10.42
CA VAL A 51 -4.13 3.50 -10.38
C VAL A 51 -5.30 2.56 -10.66
N GLU A 52 -5.25 1.86 -11.78
CA GLU A 52 -6.21 0.80 -12.10
C GLU A 52 -5.97 -0.44 -11.22
N VAL A 53 -7.06 -0.96 -10.66
CA VAL A 53 -7.12 -2.19 -9.87
C VAL A 53 -8.34 -3.01 -10.30
N GLY A 54 -8.35 -4.31 -10.01
CA GLY A 54 -9.50 -5.17 -10.34
C GLY A 54 -9.65 -5.42 -11.85
N THR A 55 -8.53 -5.37 -12.59
CA THR A 55 -8.52 -5.37 -14.06
C THR A 55 -8.62 -6.77 -14.68
N THR A 56 -8.68 -7.84 -13.86
CA THR A 56 -8.80 -9.19 -14.41
C THR A 56 -10.20 -9.38 -14.99
N PRO A 57 -10.32 -9.75 -16.28
CA PRO A 57 -11.62 -9.88 -16.92
C PRO A 57 -12.52 -10.88 -16.20
N HIS A 58 -13.77 -10.50 -15.97
CA HIS A 58 -14.75 -11.33 -15.28
C HIS A 58 -16.15 -10.99 -15.78
N GLU A 59 -17.09 -11.89 -15.50
CA GLU A 59 -18.51 -11.73 -15.75
C GLU A 59 -19.29 -11.88 -14.45
N VAL A 60 -20.46 -11.24 -14.36
CA VAL A 60 -21.38 -11.42 -13.24
C VAL A 60 -22.26 -12.62 -13.55
N VAL A 61 -22.13 -13.70 -12.77
CA VAL A 61 -22.89 -14.95 -12.98
C VAL A 61 -24.09 -15.09 -12.05
N TYR A 62 -24.13 -14.31 -10.97
CA TYR A 62 -25.26 -14.19 -10.06
C TYR A 62 -25.30 -12.79 -9.47
N GLN A 63 -26.51 -12.28 -9.20
CA GLN A 63 -26.69 -10.99 -8.58
C GLN A 63 -27.98 -10.97 -7.74
N GLU A 64 -27.88 -10.42 -6.53
CA GLU A 64 -29.01 -10.24 -5.61
C GLU A 64 -28.79 -8.98 -4.77
N GLY A 65 -29.70 -8.00 -4.90
CA GLY A 65 -29.49 -6.69 -4.28
C GLY A 65 -28.17 -6.06 -4.73
N THR A 66 -27.30 -5.72 -3.77
CA THR A 66 -25.94 -5.19 -4.03
C THR A 66 -24.90 -6.29 -4.22
N LEU A 67 -25.22 -7.54 -3.89
CA LEU A 67 -24.31 -8.67 -4.03
C LEU A 67 -24.18 -9.08 -5.49
N ARG A 68 -22.95 -9.28 -5.94
CA ARG A 68 -22.59 -9.84 -7.24
C ARG A 68 -21.61 -11.01 -7.05
N LEU A 69 -21.88 -12.12 -7.71
CA LEU A 69 -20.90 -13.20 -7.86
C LEU A 69 -20.19 -13.02 -9.19
N LEU A 70 -18.90 -12.76 -9.12
CA LEU A 70 -18.04 -12.59 -10.27
C LEU A 70 -17.41 -13.94 -10.61
N ARG A 71 -17.43 -14.34 -11.88
CA ARG A 71 -16.62 -15.44 -12.41
C ARG A 71 -15.52 -14.87 -13.28
N TYR A 72 -14.27 -15.15 -12.95
CA TYR A 72 -13.15 -14.65 -13.73
C TYR A 72 -12.96 -15.45 -15.01
N ARG A 73 -12.71 -14.73 -16.11
CA ARG A 73 -12.52 -15.34 -17.42
C ARG A 73 -11.14 -16.02 -17.49
N ARG A 74 -11.12 -17.17 -18.15
CA ARG A 74 -9.91 -17.93 -18.48
C ARG A 74 -9.82 -18.10 -19.98
N ASP A 75 -8.60 -18.06 -20.51
CA ASP A 75 -8.35 -18.40 -21.92
C ASP A 75 -8.10 -19.90 -22.12
N SER A 76 -7.89 -20.65 -21.04
CA SER A 76 -7.74 -22.11 -21.05
C SER A 76 -8.78 -22.80 -20.16
N PRO A 77 -9.15 -24.05 -20.47
CA PRO A 77 -9.96 -24.88 -19.58
C PRO A 77 -9.34 -24.96 -18.18
N ALA A 78 -10.20 -25.08 -17.16
CA ALA A 78 -9.76 -25.36 -15.80
C ALA A 78 -9.15 -26.76 -15.73
N THR A 79 -8.07 -26.90 -14.98
CA THR A 79 -7.36 -28.18 -14.75
C THR A 79 -7.88 -28.87 -13.49
N PHE A 80 -8.29 -28.09 -12.50
CA PHE A 80 -8.97 -28.58 -11.30
C PHE A 80 -10.48 -28.62 -11.51
N ALA A 81 -11.12 -29.67 -10.99
CA ALA A 81 -12.58 -29.81 -11.06
C ALA A 81 -13.28 -28.86 -10.08
N GLU A 82 -12.70 -28.66 -8.90
CA GLU A 82 -13.25 -27.83 -7.85
C GLU A 82 -12.89 -26.34 -8.07
N PRO A 83 -13.88 -25.44 -8.08
CA PRO A 83 -13.62 -24.01 -8.17
C PRO A 83 -13.18 -23.42 -6.84
N ILE A 84 -12.52 -22.26 -6.89
CA ILE A 84 -12.25 -21.41 -5.73
C ILE A 84 -13.30 -20.31 -5.67
N VAL A 85 -13.98 -20.17 -4.53
CA VAL A 85 -14.87 -19.05 -4.25
C VAL A 85 -14.25 -18.14 -3.19
N ILE A 86 -13.92 -16.91 -3.58
CA ILE A 86 -13.35 -15.91 -2.68
C ILE A 86 -14.49 -15.16 -2.00
N CYS A 87 -14.66 -15.43 -0.71
CA CYS A 87 -15.52 -14.67 0.18
C CYS A 87 -14.68 -13.62 0.91
N TYR A 88 -14.74 -12.37 0.48
CA TYR A 88 -13.96 -11.29 1.08
C TYR A 88 -14.75 -10.53 2.17
N ALA A 89 -14.05 -9.74 2.97
CA ALA A 89 -14.65 -8.96 4.04
C ALA A 89 -15.62 -7.88 3.51
N LEU A 90 -16.64 -7.55 4.30
CA LEU A 90 -17.64 -6.53 3.98
C LEU A 90 -17.11 -5.08 4.05
N VAL A 91 -16.05 -4.85 4.83
CA VAL A 91 -15.54 -3.50 5.12
C VAL A 91 -14.68 -2.98 3.96
N ASN A 92 -13.86 -3.85 3.39
CA ASN A 92 -12.89 -3.48 2.36
C ASN A 92 -13.40 -3.86 0.97
N ARG A 93 -12.91 -3.18 -0.06
CA ARG A 93 -13.24 -3.52 -1.43
C ARG A 93 -12.59 -4.85 -1.84
N PRO A 94 -13.31 -5.73 -2.56
CA PRO A 94 -12.80 -7.06 -2.90
C PRO A 94 -11.63 -7.04 -3.89
N TYR A 95 -11.37 -5.93 -4.60
CA TYR A 95 -10.23 -5.82 -5.52
C TYR A 95 -8.86 -5.98 -4.82
N ILE A 96 -8.77 -6.06 -3.49
CA ILE A 96 -7.51 -6.32 -2.79
C ILE A 96 -6.88 -7.67 -3.20
N VAL A 97 -7.70 -8.65 -3.61
CA VAL A 97 -7.20 -9.95 -4.10
C VAL A 97 -6.91 -9.91 -5.61
N ASP A 98 -7.23 -8.80 -6.28
CA ASP A 98 -7.03 -8.57 -7.71
C ASP A 98 -6.55 -7.13 -7.93
N LEU A 99 -5.36 -6.79 -7.43
CA LEU A 99 -4.82 -5.43 -7.55
C LEU A 99 -4.35 -5.14 -8.98
N GLN A 100 -3.04 -5.18 -9.19
CA GLN A 100 -2.42 -5.01 -10.50
C GLN A 100 -2.11 -6.39 -11.12
N PRO A 101 -1.88 -6.48 -12.44
CA PRO A 101 -1.53 -7.73 -13.11
C PRO A 101 -0.43 -8.57 -12.42
N ASP A 102 0.60 -7.92 -11.88
CA ASP A 102 1.74 -8.53 -11.17
C ASP A 102 1.44 -8.83 -9.68
N ARG A 103 0.32 -8.32 -9.15
CA ARG A 103 -0.09 -8.41 -7.74
C ARG A 103 -1.51 -8.92 -7.56
N SER A 104 -1.97 -9.75 -8.51
CA SER A 104 -3.31 -10.34 -8.47
C SER A 104 -3.23 -11.79 -8.02
N VAL A 105 -3.82 -12.07 -6.86
CA VAL A 105 -3.99 -13.44 -6.34
C VAL A 105 -4.94 -14.21 -7.25
N VAL A 106 -5.99 -13.56 -7.76
CA VAL A 106 -6.92 -14.12 -8.73
C VAL A 106 -6.17 -14.61 -9.97
N ARG A 107 -5.34 -13.78 -10.61
CA ARG A 107 -4.55 -14.19 -11.79
C ARG A 107 -3.64 -15.37 -11.50
N GLN A 108 -3.05 -15.42 -10.32
CA GLN A 108 -2.21 -16.56 -9.94
C GLN A 108 -3.01 -17.86 -9.80
N PHE A 109 -4.23 -17.82 -9.24
CA PHE A 109 -5.09 -19.01 -9.20
C PHE A 109 -5.56 -19.43 -10.59
N LEU A 110 -5.92 -18.48 -11.45
CA LEU A 110 -6.27 -18.76 -12.84
C LEU A 110 -5.10 -19.44 -13.57
N ALA A 111 -3.90 -18.87 -13.46
CA ALA A 111 -2.68 -19.43 -14.07
C ALA A 111 -2.34 -20.85 -13.56
N ARG A 112 -2.66 -21.15 -12.29
CA ARG A 112 -2.47 -22.49 -11.71
C ARG A 112 -3.51 -23.53 -12.15
N GLY A 113 -4.61 -23.11 -12.76
CA GLY A 113 -5.62 -24.03 -13.31
C GLY A 113 -6.98 -24.05 -12.60
N PHE A 114 -7.23 -23.16 -11.63
CA PHE A 114 -8.51 -23.09 -10.90
C PHE A 114 -9.56 -22.22 -11.60
N ASP A 115 -10.81 -22.66 -11.66
CA ASP A 115 -11.92 -21.73 -11.93
C ASP A 115 -12.12 -20.84 -10.69
N VAL A 116 -12.18 -19.51 -10.85
CA VAL A 116 -12.15 -18.57 -9.72
C VAL A 116 -13.39 -17.69 -9.74
N TYR A 117 -14.05 -17.65 -8.60
CA TYR A 117 -15.20 -16.82 -8.32
C TYR A 117 -14.89 -15.86 -7.18
N LEU A 118 -15.55 -14.70 -7.18
CA LEU A 118 -15.43 -13.72 -6.11
C LEU A 118 -16.80 -13.15 -5.75
N ILE A 119 -17.09 -13.11 -4.46
CA ILE A 119 -18.27 -12.45 -3.93
C ILE A 119 -17.94 -10.98 -3.73
N ASP A 120 -18.61 -10.11 -4.49
CA ASP A 120 -18.63 -8.68 -4.28
C ASP A 120 -19.95 -8.30 -3.61
N TRP A 121 -19.88 -7.89 -2.34
CA TRP A 121 -21.05 -7.47 -1.56
C TRP A 121 -21.65 -6.14 -2.03
N GLY A 122 -20.92 -5.41 -2.88
CA GLY A 122 -21.30 -4.09 -3.36
C GLY A 122 -21.09 -3.00 -2.31
N THR A 123 -21.82 -1.90 -2.46
CA THR A 123 -21.81 -0.80 -1.49
C THR A 123 -23.18 -0.75 -0.82
N PRO A 124 -23.25 -0.68 0.51
CA PRO A 124 -24.53 -0.46 1.19
C PRO A 124 -25.18 0.82 0.67
N SER A 125 -26.46 0.75 0.31
CA SER A 125 -27.27 1.95 0.09
C SER A 125 -27.83 2.44 1.42
N ALA A 126 -28.05 3.75 1.55
CA ALA A 126 -28.89 4.26 2.62
C ALA A 126 -30.30 3.67 2.47
N ALA A 127 -30.96 3.40 3.60
CA ALA A 127 -32.34 2.92 3.66
C ALA A 127 -33.34 4.02 3.29
#